data_AF-A0A2V8LT94-F1
#
_entry.id   AF-A0A2V8LT94-F1
#
_cell.length_a   1.000
_cell.length_b   1.000
_cell.length_c   1.000
_cell.angle_alpha   90.00
_cell.angle_beta   90.00
_cell.angle_gamma   90.00
#
_symmetry.space_group_name_H-M   'P 1'
#
loop_
_entity.id
_entity.type
_entity.pdbx_description
1 polymer ?
#
loop_
_entity_poly.entity_id
_entity_poly.type
_entity_poly.pdbx_seq_one_letter_code
_entity_poly.pdbx_strand_id
1 'polypeptide(L)'
;MCAGATIAQRGNTSSDSEFGPVVTAYLGYLNNEQEVVDDRASRREITSVYYRRNSNRIHALRQMAVRLVRQTGNDYVPELEAVTSDELGTIFERPPRPVNLRQNEVVANKFRFLGQIHSGDVFYLFARLDPYEQADLMNRGGGPAASSETNAKGQRIGQSTTRARRVVPQ
;
A
#
# COMPACT_ATOMS: atom_id res chain seq x y z
N MET A 1 0.81 53.12 13.75
CA MET A 1 -0.16 52.02 13.71
C MET A 1 -0.37 51.64 12.25
N CYS A 2 0.17 50.51 11.79
CA CYS A 2 -0.18 49.91 10.50
C CYS A 2 -0.18 48.38 10.67
N ALA A 3 -1.18 47.75 10.07
CA ALA A 3 -1.74 46.45 10.40
C ALA A 3 -0.83 45.27 10.03
N GLY A 4 -0.82 44.26 10.91
CA GLY A 4 -0.28 42.94 10.62
C GLY A 4 -1.20 42.19 9.66
N ALA A 5 -0.65 41.75 8.53
CA ALA A 5 -1.32 40.82 7.64
C ALA A 5 -1.27 39.42 8.25
N THR A 6 -2.41 38.94 8.73
CA THR A 6 -2.63 37.52 9.04
C THR A 6 -2.75 36.78 7.71
N ILE A 7 -1.74 35.95 7.41
CA ILE A 7 -1.83 34.95 6.34
C ILE A 7 -2.84 33.90 6.80
N ALA A 8 -4.06 33.98 6.27
CA ALA A 8 -5.06 32.95 6.45
C ALA A 8 -4.60 31.69 5.68
N GLN A 9 -4.14 30.67 6.41
CA GLN A 9 -4.05 29.30 5.89
C GLN A 9 -5.47 28.83 5.55
N ARG A 10 -5.86 28.98 4.28
CA ARG A 10 -7.09 28.39 3.76
C ARG A 10 -6.83 26.96 3.32
N GLY A 11 -7.34 26.04 4.14
CA GLY A 11 -8.13 24.90 3.68
C GLY A 11 -7.38 23.63 3.28
N ASN A 12 -7.30 22.67 4.20
CA ASN A 12 -7.55 21.25 3.86
C ASN A 12 -7.91 20.33 5.06
N THR A 13 -8.21 20.88 6.24
CA THR A 13 -8.24 20.08 7.49
C THR A 13 -9.51 19.27 7.75
N SER A 14 -10.52 19.31 6.87
CA SER A 14 -11.80 18.63 7.13
C SER A 14 -11.84 17.16 6.70
N SER A 15 -10.87 16.67 5.91
CA SER A 15 -10.77 15.24 5.56
C SER A 15 -9.72 14.47 6.38
N ASP A 16 -8.80 15.17 7.04
CA ASP A 16 -7.69 14.55 7.77
C ASP A 16 -8.09 13.97 9.14
N SER A 17 -9.32 14.25 9.61
CA SER A 17 -9.87 13.66 10.83
C SER A 17 -10.52 12.28 10.61
N GLU A 18 -10.70 11.83 9.36
CA GLU A 18 -11.24 10.50 9.04
C GLU A 18 -10.18 9.40 9.22
N PHE A 19 -8.89 9.75 9.05
CA PHE A 19 -7.80 8.80 8.95
C PHE A 19 -6.89 8.83 10.19
N GLY A 20 -6.27 7.69 10.48
CA GLY A 20 -5.28 7.61 11.54
C GLY A 20 -3.96 8.31 11.17
N PRO A 21 -3.05 8.46 12.15
CA PRO A 21 -1.81 9.21 11.95
C PRO A 21 -0.94 8.70 10.80
N VAL A 22 -0.88 7.40 10.56
CA VAL A 22 -0.03 6.82 9.49
C VAL A 22 -0.56 7.22 8.12
N VAL A 23 -1.86 7.01 7.91
CA VAL A 23 -2.52 7.35 6.64
C VAL A 23 -2.49 8.85 6.39
N THR A 24 -2.76 9.66 7.42
CA THR A 24 -2.70 11.13 7.32
C THR A 24 -1.30 11.60 6.95
N ALA A 25 -0.25 11.02 7.53
CA ALA A 25 1.14 11.33 7.15
C ALA A 25 1.43 10.96 5.69
N TYR A 26 0.96 9.80 5.23
CA TYR A 26 1.11 9.38 3.84
C TYR A 26 0.39 10.31 2.85
N LEU A 27 -0.85 10.70 3.17
CA LEU A 27 -1.62 11.64 2.34
C LEU A 27 -0.98 13.03 2.33
N GLY A 28 -0.42 13.47 3.46
CA GLY A 28 0.38 14.68 3.57
C GLY A 28 1.64 14.62 2.69
N TYR A 29 2.36 13.50 2.70
CA TYR A 29 3.49 13.29 1.79
C TYR A 29 3.08 13.43 0.32
N LEU A 30 1.97 12.80 -0.10
CA LEU A 30 1.46 12.93 -1.47
C LEU A 30 1.01 14.36 -1.83
N ASN A 31 0.53 15.15 -0.86
CA ASN A 31 0.27 16.58 -1.09
C ASN A 31 1.58 17.33 -1.39
N ASN A 32 2.62 17.10 -0.60
CA ASN A 32 3.92 17.75 -0.80
C ASN A 32 4.53 17.38 -2.16
N GLU A 33 4.41 16.12 -2.59
CA GLU A 33 4.87 15.69 -3.93
C GLU A 33 4.11 16.41 -5.05
N GLN A 34 2.80 16.62 -4.89
CA GLN A 34 2.00 17.37 -5.85
C GLN A 34 2.47 18.83 -5.93
N GLU A 35 2.75 19.47 -4.79
CA GLU A 35 3.28 20.83 -4.73
C GLU A 35 4.63 20.96 -5.44
N VAL A 36 5.53 19.97 -5.30
CA VAL A 36 6.82 19.95 -6.03
C VAL A 36 6.60 19.85 -7.54
N VAL A 37 5.67 19.00 -7.97
CA VAL A 37 5.32 18.85 -9.39
C VAL A 37 4.72 20.16 -9.95
N ASP A 38 3.84 20.82 -9.18
CA ASP A 38 3.24 22.11 -9.53
C ASP A 38 4.28 23.24 -9.61
N ASP A 39 5.20 23.33 -8.63
CA ASP A 39 6.28 24.34 -8.62
C ASP A 39 7.19 24.19 -9.85
N ARG A 40 7.66 22.97 -10.15
CA ARG A 40 8.49 22.71 -11.33
C ARG A 40 7.77 23.02 -12.65
N ALA A 41 6.47 22.73 -12.73
CA ALA A 41 5.67 23.07 -13.90
C ALA A 41 5.55 24.60 -14.06
N SER A 42 5.34 25.33 -12.97
CA SER A 42 5.24 26.80 -12.98
C SER A 42 6.53 27.47 -13.46
N ARG A 43 7.68 26.88 -13.12
CA ARG A 43 9.02 27.30 -13.54
C ARG A 43 9.40 26.81 -14.94
N ARG A 44 8.53 26.03 -15.59
CA ARG A 44 8.75 25.41 -16.91
C ARG A 44 9.98 24.49 -16.94
N GLU A 45 10.31 23.87 -15.81
CA GLU A 45 11.43 22.92 -15.68
C GLU A 45 11.04 21.52 -16.17
N ILE A 46 9.74 21.25 -16.28
CA ILE A 46 9.19 19.98 -16.74
C ILE A 46 8.21 20.20 -17.89
N THR A 47 8.05 19.16 -18.72
CA THR A 47 7.10 19.18 -19.82
C THR A 47 5.66 19.01 -19.32
N SER A 48 4.69 19.47 -20.10
CA SER A 48 3.26 19.30 -19.78
C SER A 48 2.84 17.83 -19.71
N VAL A 49 3.45 16.97 -20.54
CA VAL A 49 3.23 15.51 -20.52
C VAL A 49 3.74 14.91 -19.21
N TYR A 50 4.96 15.29 -18.79
CA TYR A 50 5.52 14.85 -17.52
C TYR A 50 4.66 15.31 -16.34
N TYR A 51 4.24 16.57 -16.34
CA TYR A 51 3.35 17.13 -15.31
C TYR A 51 2.05 16.31 -15.18
N ARG A 52 1.33 16.13 -16.29
CA ARG A 52 0.06 15.39 -16.30
C ARG A 52 0.24 13.97 -15.78
N ARG A 53 1.28 13.26 -16.26
CA ARG A 53 1.54 11.88 -15.83
C ARG A 53 1.84 11.79 -14.34
N ASN A 54 2.70 12.66 -13.80
CA ASN A 54 3.06 12.62 -12.38
C ASN A 54 1.91 13.04 -11.48
N SER A 55 1.15 14.08 -11.84
CA SER A 55 -0.04 14.48 -11.07
C SER A 55 -1.09 13.36 -11.07
N ASN A 56 -1.35 12.75 -12.22
CA ASN A 56 -2.24 11.59 -12.31
C ASN A 56 -1.75 10.39 -11.48
N ARG A 57 -0.43 10.14 -11.45
CA ARG A 57 0.17 9.10 -10.60
C ARG A 57 -0.09 9.37 -9.12
N ILE A 58 0.15 10.60 -8.67
CA ILE A 58 -0.10 11.01 -7.28
C ILE A 58 -1.58 10.86 -6.91
N HIS A 59 -2.49 11.23 -7.82
CA HIS A 59 -3.93 11.00 -7.66
C HIS A 59 -4.28 9.52 -7.55
N ALA A 60 -3.69 8.66 -8.38
CA ALA A 60 -3.91 7.22 -8.33
C ALA A 60 -3.42 6.61 -7.00
N LEU A 61 -2.23 7.00 -6.52
CA LEU A 61 -1.71 6.58 -5.22
C LEU A 61 -2.63 6.99 -4.07
N ARG A 62 -3.10 8.24 -4.07
CA ARG A 62 -4.04 8.75 -3.07
C ARG A 62 -5.32 7.94 -3.02
N GLN A 63 -5.92 7.69 -4.19
CA GLN A 63 -7.16 6.92 -4.29
C GLN A 63 -6.97 5.48 -3.79
N MET A 64 -5.84 4.85 -4.11
CA MET A 64 -5.54 3.50 -3.63
C MET A 64 -5.34 3.46 -2.11
N ALA A 65 -4.57 4.39 -1.55
CA ALA A 65 -4.36 4.47 -0.11
C ALA A 65 -5.68 4.63 0.66
N VAL A 66 -6.52 5.57 0.24
CA VAL A 66 -7.86 5.77 0.85
C VAL A 66 -8.72 4.51 0.71
N ARG A 67 -8.68 3.86 -0.46
CA ARG A 67 -9.43 2.61 -0.69
C ARG A 67 -8.97 1.49 0.25
N LEU A 68 -7.66 1.29 0.42
CA LEU A 68 -7.12 0.26 1.31
C LEU A 68 -7.57 0.47 2.75
N VAL A 69 -7.47 1.70 3.25
CA VAL A 69 -7.83 2.04 4.62
C VAL A 69 -9.32 1.87 4.85
N ARG A 70 -10.16 2.30 3.91
CA ARG A 70 -11.62 2.10 3.99
C ARG A 70 -12.03 0.64 3.91
N GLN A 71 -11.29 -0.19 3.16
CA GLN A 71 -11.58 -1.62 3.04
C GLN A 71 -11.15 -2.42 4.26
N THR A 72 -10.02 -2.05 4.87
CA THR A 72 -9.42 -2.82 5.97
C THR A 72 -9.76 -2.27 7.35
N GLY A 73 -10.07 -0.98 7.45
CA GLY A 73 -10.20 -0.26 8.72
C GLY A 73 -8.86 -0.06 9.44
N ASN A 74 -7.73 -0.41 8.83
CA ASN A 74 -6.41 -0.34 9.45
C ASN A 74 -5.70 0.96 9.06
N ASP A 75 -5.08 1.62 10.05
CA ASP A 75 -4.19 2.76 9.84
C ASP A 75 -2.80 2.28 9.37
N TYR A 76 -2.79 1.63 8.22
CA TYR A 76 -1.59 1.11 7.58
C TYR A 76 -1.67 1.32 6.08
N VAL A 77 -0.61 1.89 5.52
CA VAL A 77 -0.44 2.06 4.07
C VAL A 77 0.88 1.36 3.70
N PRO A 78 0.85 0.30 2.88
CA PRO A 78 2.08 -0.32 2.40
C PRO A 78 2.84 0.64 1.48
N GLU A 79 4.09 0.33 1.16
CA GLU A 79 4.83 1.07 0.14
C GLU A 79 4.15 0.88 -1.23
N LEU A 80 3.45 1.91 -1.70
CA LEU A 80 2.68 1.88 -2.94
C LEU A 80 3.51 2.35 -4.13
N GLU A 81 3.41 1.62 -5.23
CA GLU A 81 3.99 1.95 -6.52
C GLU A 81 2.89 2.06 -7.58
N ALA A 82 2.94 3.11 -8.38
CA ALA A 82 1.96 3.39 -9.43
C ALA A 82 2.68 3.57 -10.78
N VAL A 83 2.48 2.61 -11.68
CA VAL A 83 3.16 2.58 -12.97
C VAL A 83 2.17 2.43 -14.11
N THR A 84 2.47 3.06 -15.25
CA THR A 84 1.76 2.78 -16.51
C THR A 84 2.30 1.51 -17.16
N SER A 85 1.64 1.02 -18.21
CA SER A 85 2.07 -0.21 -18.90
C SER A 85 3.49 -0.11 -19.49
N ASP A 86 3.87 1.05 -19.99
CA ASP A 86 5.22 1.35 -20.50
C ASP A 86 6.28 1.44 -19.39
N GLU A 87 5.85 1.67 -18.14
CA GLU A 87 6.73 1.83 -16.98
C GLU A 87 6.92 0.53 -16.18
N LEU A 88 6.21 -0.55 -16.50
CA LEU A 88 6.35 -1.84 -15.81
C LEU A 88 7.78 -2.38 -15.82
N GLY A 89 8.55 -2.07 -16.88
CA GLY A 89 9.96 -2.45 -16.98
C GLY A 89 10.89 -1.72 -16.00
N THR A 90 10.41 -0.69 -15.31
CA THR A 90 11.20 0.05 -14.32
C THR A 90 11.22 -0.65 -12.95
N ILE A 91 10.13 -1.33 -12.60
CA ILE A 91 9.97 -2.03 -11.31
C ILE A 91 10.15 -3.55 -11.43
N PHE A 92 10.07 -4.10 -12.65
CA PHE A 92 10.26 -5.52 -12.91
C PHE A 92 11.36 -5.74 -13.95
N GLU A 93 12.33 -6.61 -13.64
CA GLU A 93 13.33 -7.08 -14.61
C GLU A 93 12.66 -7.79 -15.80
N ARG A 94 11.57 -8.53 -15.52
CA ARG A 94 10.73 -9.18 -16.53
C ARG A 94 9.29 -8.68 -16.34
N PRO A 95 8.84 -7.66 -17.08
CA PRO A 95 7.55 -7.04 -16.84
C PRO A 95 6.42 -8.04 -17.10
N PRO A 96 5.47 -8.20 -16.15
CA PRO A 96 4.29 -9.01 -16.39
C PRO A 96 3.40 -8.36 -17.45
N ARG A 97 2.57 -9.16 -18.14
CA ARG A 97 1.53 -8.61 -19.02
C ARG A 97 0.39 -8.10 -18.15
N PRO A 98 0.02 -6.80 -18.23
CA PRO A 98 -0.98 -6.24 -17.32
C PRO A 98 -2.35 -6.94 -17.40
N VAL A 99 -2.72 -7.45 -18.57
CA VAL A 99 -3.98 -8.19 -18.80
C VAL A 99 -4.09 -9.48 -17.96
N ASN A 100 -2.96 -10.04 -17.54
CA ASN A 100 -2.93 -11.29 -16.77
C ASN A 100 -2.93 -11.06 -15.25
N LEU A 101 -2.74 -9.82 -14.79
CA LEU A 101 -2.60 -9.51 -13.37
C LEU A 101 -3.93 -9.63 -12.64
N ARG A 102 -3.94 -10.39 -11.55
CA ARG A 102 -5.12 -10.54 -10.68
C ARG A 102 -4.92 -9.77 -9.39
N GLN A 103 -5.98 -9.16 -8.89
CA GLN A 103 -5.93 -8.45 -7.61
C GLN A 103 -5.43 -9.39 -6.49
N ASN A 104 -4.53 -8.87 -5.66
CA ASN A 104 -3.79 -9.56 -4.60
C ASN A 104 -2.78 -10.62 -5.05
N GLU A 105 -2.54 -10.77 -6.36
CA GLU A 105 -1.48 -11.63 -6.89
C GLU A 105 -0.11 -11.06 -6.52
N VAL A 106 0.81 -11.93 -6.09
CA VAL A 106 2.20 -11.57 -5.82
C VAL A 106 3.04 -11.80 -7.06
N VAL A 107 3.68 -10.75 -7.54
CA VAL A 107 4.54 -10.72 -8.71
C VAL A 107 6.00 -10.65 -8.26
N ALA A 108 6.83 -11.53 -8.82
CA ALA A 108 8.27 -11.58 -8.59
C ALA A 108 8.68 -11.69 -7.11
N ASN A 109 7.82 -12.24 -6.24
CA ASN A 109 8.00 -12.33 -4.78
C ASN A 109 8.30 -10.99 -4.09
N LYS A 110 8.02 -9.85 -4.75
CA LYS A 110 8.38 -8.51 -4.27
C LYS A 110 7.20 -7.56 -4.22
N PHE A 111 6.25 -7.71 -5.14
CA PHE A 111 5.13 -6.79 -5.28
C PHE A 111 3.81 -7.55 -5.24
N ARG A 112 2.81 -7.02 -4.54
CA ARG A 112 1.42 -7.47 -4.56
C ARG A 112 0.63 -6.53 -5.45
N PHE A 113 -0.05 -7.04 -6.47
CA PHE A 113 -0.89 -6.21 -7.34
C PHE A 113 -2.20 -5.84 -6.62
N LEU A 114 -2.52 -4.55 -6.55
CA LEU A 114 -3.70 -4.04 -5.84
C LEU A 114 -4.87 -3.72 -6.78
N GLY A 115 -4.58 -3.58 -8.07
CA GLY A 115 -5.57 -3.27 -9.10
C GLY A 115 -5.15 -2.11 -9.98
N GLN A 116 -6.11 -1.59 -10.74
CA GLN A 116 -5.91 -0.49 -11.67
C GLN A 116 -6.75 0.72 -11.30
N ILE A 117 -6.21 1.92 -11.54
CA ILE A 117 -6.91 3.20 -11.36
C ILE A 117 -6.80 3.99 -12.66
N HIS A 118 -7.92 4.60 -13.04
CA HIS A 118 -7.99 5.48 -14.21
C HIS A 118 -7.93 6.93 -13.73
N SER A 119 -6.84 7.62 -14.06
CA SER A 119 -6.68 9.05 -13.80
C SER A 119 -6.00 9.66 -15.02
N GLY A 120 -6.75 9.95 -16.08
CA GLY A 120 -6.20 10.31 -17.39
C GLY A 120 -5.57 9.12 -18.13
N ASP A 121 -4.56 8.50 -17.53
CA ASP A 121 -3.95 7.23 -17.95
C ASP A 121 -4.41 6.06 -17.05
N VAL A 122 -4.12 4.83 -17.49
CA VAL A 122 -4.31 3.62 -16.66
C VAL A 122 -3.05 3.35 -15.85
N PHE A 123 -3.18 3.42 -14.53
CA PHE A 123 -2.11 3.08 -13.59
C PHE A 123 -2.37 1.70 -12.99
N TYR A 124 -1.33 0.87 -12.98
CA TYR A 124 -1.27 -0.41 -12.28
C TYR A 124 -0.62 -0.16 -10.93
N LEU A 125 -1.36 -0.49 -9.86
CA LEU A 125 -0.97 -0.21 -8.50
C LEU A 125 -0.43 -1.47 -7.85
N PHE A 126 0.72 -1.33 -7.20
CA PHE A 126 1.39 -2.41 -6.49
C PHE A 126 1.70 -1.98 -5.05
N ALA A 127 1.69 -2.92 -4.13
CA ALA A 127 2.29 -2.79 -2.81
C ALA A 127 3.61 -3.57 -2.80
N ARG A 128 4.70 -2.99 -2.30
CA ARG A 128 5.90 -3.76 -1.98
C ARG A 128 5.60 -4.65 -0.78
N LEU A 129 6.05 -5.90 -0.84
CA LEU A 129 5.94 -6.83 0.29
C LEU A 129 6.98 -6.46 1.33
N ASP A 130 6.58 -6.49 2.59
CA ASP A 130 7.51 -6.30 3.71
C ASP A 130 8.49 -7.49 3.80
N PRO A 131 9.70 -7.32 4.37
CA PRO A 131 10.72 -8.38 4.44
C PRO A 131 10.22 -9.70 5.04
N TYR A 132 9.30 -9.62 6.02
CA TYR A 132 8.68 -10.78 6.64
C TYR A 132 7.73 -11.51 5.69
N GLU A 133 6.89 -10.78 4.93
CA GLU A 133 6.01 -11.38 3.93
C GLU A 133 6.82 -12.04 2.80
N GLN A 134 7.94 -11.42 2.41
CA GLN A 134 8.86 -12.01 1.42
C GLN A 134 9.49 -13.31 1.94
N ALA A 135 10.00 -13.29 3.18
CA ALA A 135 10.60 -14.48 3.81
C ALA A 135 9.59 -15.63 3.93
N ASP A 136 8.35 -15.34 4.33
CA ASP A 136 7.28 -16.34 4.42
C ASP A 136 6.96 -16.98 3.06
N LEU A 137 6.95 -16.19 1.98
CA LEU A 137 6.75 -16.72 0.64
C LEU A 137 7.93 -17.57 0.15
N MET A 138 9.16 -17.17 0.46
CA MET A 138 10.36 -17.95 0.13
C MET A 138 10.38 -19.29 0.89
N ASN A 139 9.94 -19.28 2.17
CA ASN A 139 9.82 -20.48 2.99
C ASN A 139 8.68 -21.40 2.53
N ARG A 140 7.56 -20.83 2.07
CA ARG A 140 6.42 -21.59 1.52
C ARG A 140 6.68 -22.12 0.11
N GLY A 141 7.63 -21.56 -0.63
CA GLY A 141 8.08 -22.06 -1.93
C GLY A 141 8.67 -23.47 -1.93
N GLY A 142 8.85 -24.09 -0.74
CA GLY A 142 9.29 -25.48 -0.55
C GLY A 142 8.20 -26.51 -0.27
N GLY A 143 6.90 -26.18 -0.29
CA GLY A 143 5.83 -27.17 -0.02
C GLY A 143 4.44 -26.70 -0.48
N PRO A 144 3.52 -27.62 -0.82
CA PRO A 144 2.26 -27.26 -1.46
C PRO A 144 1.35 -26.49 -0.50
N ALA A 145 0.59 -25.57 -1.10
CA ALA A 145 -0.32 -24.63 -0.47
C ALA A 145 -1.21 -25.22 0.63
N ALA A 146 -1.21 -24.59 1.80
CA ALA A 146 -2.31 -24.66 2.75
C ALA A 146 -2.89 -23.25 2.93
N SER A 147 -4.01 -23.04 2.25
CA SER A 147 -5.04 -22.08 2.64
C SER A 147 -5.47 -22.37 4.08
N SER A 148 -5.16 -21.47 5.01
CA SER A 148 -5.81 -21.44 6.33
C SER A 148 -6.85 -20.33 6.33
N GLU A 149 -7.97 -20.59 5.66
CA GLU A 149 -9.24 -20.00 6.04
C GLU A 149 -9.85 -20.85 7.15
N THR A 150 -10.19 -20.15 8.22
CA THR A 150 -10.93 -20.57 9.39
C THR A 150 -12.26 -21.23 9.02
N ASN A 151 -12.50 -22.44 9.52
CA ASN A 151 -13.87 -22.85 9.81
C ASN A 151 -13.93 -23.64 11.12
N ALA A 152 -14.49 -22.98 12.13
CA ALA A 152 -14.83 -23.55 13.40
C ALA A 152 -16.15 -24.34 13.28
N LYS A 153 -16.12 -25.64 13.60
CA LYS A 153 -17.18 -26.31 14.38
C LYS A 153 -16.83 -27.79 14.66
N GLY A 154 -16.51 -28.03 15.93
CA GLY A 154 -16.96 -29.17 16.75
C GLY A 154 -16.51 -30.59 16.38
N GLN A 155 -15.64 -31.18 17.21
CA GLN A 155 -15.96 -32.45 17.87
C GLN A 155 -15.01 -32.74 19.06
N ARG A 156 -15.60 -33.18 20.17
CA ARG A 156 -14.91 -33.71 21.36
C ARG A 156 -14.42 -35.15 21.12
N ILE A 157 -13.48 -35.58 21.98
CA ILE A 157 -13.30 -36.91 22.63
C ILE A 157 -11.87 -37.48 22.44
N GLY A 158 -11.25 -37.91 23.56
CA GLY A 158 -10.22 -38.96 23.61
C GLY A 158 -8.85 -38.50 24.11
N GLN A 159 -8.59 -38.45 25.42
CA GLN A 159 -7.94 -39.52 26.22
C GLN A 159 -6.40 -39.39 26.37
N SER A 160 -6.02 -38.89 27.54
CA SER A 160 -5.06 -39.44 28.52
C SER A 160 -3.78 -40.15 28.05
N THR A 161 -2.61 -39.59 28.39
CA THR A 161 -1.51 -40.38 28.97
C THR A 161 -0.75 -39.61 30.05
N THR A 162 -0.81 -40.18 31.24
CA THR A 162 -0.13 -39.90 32.50
C THR A 162 1.40 -39.99 32.41
N ARG A 163 2.15 -39.09 33.08
CA ARG A 163 3.32 -39.48 33.89
C ARG A 163 3.68 -38.43 34.94
N ALA A 164 4.00 -38.91 36.13
CA ALA A 164 4.05 -38.15 37.39
C ALA A 164 5.46 -37.81 37.88
N ARG A 165 5.49 -36.78 38.76
CA ARG A 165 6.38 -36.50 39.92
C ARG A 165 7.87 -36.18 39.65
N ARG A 166 8.35 -35.07 40.24
CA ARG A 166 8.93 -35.07 41.61
C ARG A 166 9.08 -33.64 42.17
N VAL A 167 8.61 -33.46 43.40
CA VAL A 167 8.91 -32.32 44.28
C VAL A 167 10.10 -32.73 45.15
N VAL A 168 11.07 -31.84 45.35
CA VAL A 168 12.03 -31.94 46.46
C VAL A 168 12.23 -30.55 47.05
N PRO A 169 12.02 -30.36 48.38
CA PRO A 169 12.28 -29.10 49.08
C PRO A 169 13.65 -29.09 49.76
N GLN A 170 14.25 -27.90 49.87
CA GLN A 170 14.69 -27.28 51.13
C GLN A 170 14.86 -25.78 50.93
#